data_AF-A0A928BGT6-F1
#
_entry.id   AF-A0A928BGT6-F1
#
_cell.length_a   1.000
_cell.length_b   1.000
_cell.length_c   1.000
_cell.angle_alpha   90.00
_cell.angle_beta   90.00
_cell.angle_gamma   90.00
#
_symmetry.space_group_name_H-M   'P 1'
#
loop_
_entity.id
_entity.type
_entity.pdbx_description
1 polymer ?
#
loop_
_entity_poly.entity_id
_entity_poly.type
_entity_poly.pdbx_seq_one_letter_code
_entity_poly.pdbx_strand_id
1 'polypeptide(L)'
;MKIKSILAASVCLLAISATAQSVDYEFTTIKENPITSIKNQYRSGTCWCFSALSFIESEILREKGDSVDLSEMFVVGKSYRDRAVKYVRLDGHLNFAAGSSFGDVLHVIEDYGIVPQDAMPGMNYGTEKPEQNELDAVLKGYVSAVAKNPNKKLTTAWLNGFDGIVEAYLGEYPEKFKVGNRTFTPEEYRYHLGINVSDYVNLSSFSHHPFYSQFIIEVPDNWRWDTAYNLPIDELMAVMYNAIENGYTFAWGSDVSEKGFTRNGLAVMPVEEKKASAGSDQEKWVGKTADENKEEPKAELPKEIVATQEMRQDAYDRKTTTDDHGMHVYGLAQDQNGNIYFMVKNSWGEAGKYKGIWYASDAFVRYKTLNIVVHKDALPNDIKKKLGIR
;
A
#
# COMPACT_ATOMS: atom_id res chain seq x y z
N MET A 1 59.62 39.24 -21.11
CA MET A 1 58.14 39.14 -21.06
C MET A 1 57.73 38.98 -19.61
N LYS A 2 57.06 39.98 -19.02
CA LYS A 2 56.67 40.03 -17.60
C LYS A 2 55.40 39.19 -17.40
N ILE A 3 55.46 38.13 -16.61
CA ILE A 3 54.26 37.40 -16.16
C ILE A 3 53.88 37.95 -14.79
N LYS A 4 52.73 38.64 -14.73
CA LYS A 4 52.10 39.11 -13.49
C LYS A 4 51.35 37.94 -12.87
N SER A 5 51.76 37.52 -11.67
CA SER A 5 51.01 36.59 -10.84
C SER A 5 49.87 37.34 -10.15
N ILE A 6 48.63 37.06 -10.54
CA ILE A 6 47.43 37.54 -9.83
C ILE A 6 47.04 36.45 -8.83
N LEU A 7 47.16 36.76 -7.54
CA LEU A 7 46.70 35.92 -6.44
C LEU A 7 45.18 36.11 -6.30
N ALA A 8 44.38 35.13 -6.72
CA ALA A 8 42.94 35.12 -6.48
C ALA A 8 42.67 34.42 -5.13
N ALA A 9 42.40 35.21 -4.09
CA ALA A 9 41.93 34.69 -2.82
C ALA A 9 40.47 34.23 -2.98
N SER A 10 40.25 32.91 -2.98
CA SER A 10 38.90 32.34 -2.92
C SER A 10 38.39 32.45 -1.50
N VAL A 11 37.42 33.34 -1.27
CA VAL A 11 36.63 33.39 -0.04
C VAL A 11 35.57 32.29 -0.12
N CYS A 12 35.80 31.18 0.57
CA CYS A 12 34.74 30.19 0.82
C CYS A 12 33.74 30.78 1.81
N LEU A 13 32.55 31.16 1.34
CA LEU A 13 31.39 31.33 2.22
C LEU A 13 30.95 29.93 2.69
N LEU A 14 31.24 29.62 3.95
CA LEU A 14 30.58 28.52 4.66
C LEU A 14 29.12 28.94 4.92
N ALA A 15 28.20 28.44 4.10
CA ALA A 15 26.78 28.48 4.40
C ALA A 15 26.51 27.51 5.56
N ILE A 16 26.43 28.05 6.78
CA ILE A 16 25.91 27.31 7.94
C ILE A 16 24.41 27.11 7.66
N SER A 17 24.07 25.94 7.12
CA SER A 17 22.68 25.51 7.01
C SER A 17 22.24 25.15 8.43
N ALA A 18 21.38 25.98 9.03
CA ALA A 18 20.71 25.63 10.27
C ALA A 18 19.92 24.34 10.03
N THR A 19 20.40 23.22 10.56
CA THR A 19 19.65 21.96 10.57
C THR A 19 18.43 22.17 11.44
N ALA A 20 17.25 22.20 10.83
CA ALA A 20 16.00 22.12 11.58
C ALA A 20 16.07 20.85 12.44
N GLN A 21 15.91 21.01 13.76
CA GLN A 21 15.93 19.92 14.72
C GLN A 21 14.78 18.97 14.36
N SER A 22 15.11 17.74 13.98
CA SER A 22 14.11 16.70 13.70
C SER A 22 13.42 16.36 15.02
N VAL A 23 12.09 16.55 15.08
CA VAL A 23 11.29 16.13 16.24
C VAL A 23 11.25 14.62 16.28
N ASP A 24 11.54 14.01 17.44
CA ASP A 24 11.42 12.57 17.60
C ASP A 24 10.00 12.19 18.02
N TYR A 25 9.44 11.17 17.37
CA TYR A 25 8.12 10.63 17.67
C TYR A 25 8.27 9.45 18.63
N GLU A 26 7.55 9.51 19.75
CA GLU A 26 7.44 8.44 20.74
C GLU A 26 6.03 7.85 20.67
N PHE A 27 5.91 6.59 20.27
CA PHE A 27 4.60 5.93 20.13
C PHE A 27 4.34 4.98 21.30
N THR A 28 3.11 5.04 21.82
CA THR A 28 2.57 4.05 22.76
C THR A 28 1.42 3.31 22.08
N THR A 29 1.54 1.98 21.96
CA THR A 29 0.46 1.14 21.42
C THR A 29 -0.79 1.25 22.30
N ILE A 30 -1.93 1.59 21.69
CA ILE A 30 -3.25 1.55 22.32
C ILE A 30 -3.83 0.15 22.19
N LYS A 31 -3.82 -0.38 20.96
CA LYS A 31 -4.28 -1.72 20.62
C LYS A 31 -3.59 -2.20 19.37
N GLU A 32 -3.17 -3.46 19.34
CA GLU A 32 -2.69 -4.13 18.14
C GLU A 32 -3.31 -5.52 18.06
N ASN A 33 -3.62 -5.95 16.84
CA ASN A 33 -4.16 -7.26 16.56
C ASN A 33 -3.06 -8.14 15.92
N PRO A 34 -3.14 -9.47 16.04
CA PRO A 34 -2.08 -10.37 15.59
C PRO A 34 -1.75 -10.24 14.11
N ILE A 35 -0.46 -10.22 13.80
CA ILE A 35 0.10 -10.20 12.44
C ILE A 35 1.17 -11.28 12.27
N THR A 36 1.35 -11.75 11.04
CA THR A 36 2.51 -12.56 10.65
C THR A 36 3.77 -11.69 10.44
N SER A 37 4.91 -12.32 10.18
CA SER A 37 6.18 -11.66 9.91
C SER A 37 6.12 -10.62 8.77
N ILE A 38 7.01 -9.63 8.84
CA ILE A 38 7.18 -8.62 7.78
C ILE A 38 7.79 -9.29 6.53
N LYS A 39 7.15 -9.06 5.39
CA LYS A 39 7.59 -9.56 4.08
C LYS A 39 8.29 -8.47 3.27
N ASN A 40 8.91 -8.84 2.15
CA ASN A 40 9.68 -7.91 1.31
C ASN A 40 9.42 -8.13 -0.19
N GLN A 41 8.60 -7.26 -0.79
CA GLN A 41 8.33 -7.25 -2.23
C GLN A 41 9.55 -6.82 -3.07
N TYR A 42 10.56 -6.23 -2.42
CA TYR A 42 11.79 -5.74 -3.02
C TYR A 42 11.57 -4.94 -4.31
N ARG A 43 12.13 -5.36 -5.45
CA ARG A 43 12.05 -4.67 -6.73
C ARG A 43 10.93 -5.26 -7.58
N SER A 44 9.71 -5.18 -7.05
CA SER A 44 8.49 -5.55 -7.77
C SER A 44 7.33 -4.63 -7.38
N GLY A 45 6.41 -4.40 -8.31
CA GLY A 45 5.19 -3.62 -8.11
C GLY A 45 4.03 -4.41 -7.49
N THR A 46 4.32 -5.31 -6.54
CA THR A 46 3.38 -6.33 -6.05
C THR A 46 2.84 -6.06 -4.64
N CYS A 47 2.93 -4.82 -4.15
CA CYS A 47 2.47 -4.43 -2.80
C CYS A 47 1.02 -4.84 -2.52
N TRP A 48 0.14 -4.71 -3.53
CA TRP A 48 -1.26 -5.14 -3.49
C TRP A 48 -1.43 -6.60 -3.07
N CYS A 49 -0.53 -7.48 -3.51
CA CYS A 49 -0.56 -8.90 -3.17
C CYS A 49 0.00 -9.15 -1.77
N PHE A 50 1.18 -8.60 -1.47
CA PHE A 50 1.82 -8.75 -0.15
C PHE A 50 0.94 -8.23 0.98
N SER A 51 0.29 -7.08 0.78
CA SER A 51 -0.56 -6.47 1.80
C SER A 51 -1.90 -7.20 1.97
N ALA A 52 -2.56 -7.61 0.89
CA ALA A 52 -3.79 -8.38 0.99
C ALA A 52 -3.55 -9.78 1.57
N LEU A 53 -2.48 -10.48 1.18
CA LEU A 53 -2.13 -11.77 1.79
C LEU A 53 -1.74 -11.60 3.26
N SER A 54 -0.98 -10.56 3.61
CA SER A 54 -0.71 -10.21 5.01
C SER A 54 -2.00 -9.98 5.83
N PHE A 55 -3.03 -9.37 5.24
CA PHE A 55 -4.36 -9.23 5.83
C PHE A 55 -5.07 -10.59 5.97
N ILE A 56 -5.10 -11.42 4.92
CA ILE A 56 -5.71 -12.77 4.95
C ILE A 56 -5.02 -13.68 5.96
N GLU A 57 -3.69 -13.61 6.09
CA GLU A 57 -2.92 -14.32 7.11
C GLU A 57 -3.35 -13.92 8.53
N SER A 58 -3.59 -12.62 8.77
CA SER A 58 -4.15 -12.14 10.04
C SER A 58 -5.58 -12.61 10.29
N GLU A 59 -6.40 -12.75 9.25
CA GLU A 59 -7.75 -13.32 9.37
C GLU A 59 -7.70 -14.80 9.72
N ILE A 60 -6.78 -15.58 9.13
CA ILE A 60 -6.55 -16.98 9.47
C ILE A 60 -6.06 -17.10 10.93
N LEU A 61 -5.14 -16.22 11.36
CA LEU A 61 -4.70 -16.14 12.75
C LEU A 61 -5.87 -15.82 13.69
N ARG A 62 -6.75 -14.87 13.33
CA ARG A 62 -7.91 -14.46 14.14
C ARG A 62 -8.92 -15.59 14.31
N GLU A 63 -9.21 -16.33 13.24
CA GLU A 63 -10.25 -17.36 13.25
C GLU A 63 -9.80 -18.73 13.73
N LYS A 64 -8.54 -19.09 13.46
CA LYS A 64 -8.01 -20.44 13.72
C LYS A 64 -6.81 -20.48 14.64
N GLY A 65 -6.12 -19.35 14.82
CA GLY A 65 -4.84 -19.31 15.54
C GLY A 65 -3.66 -19.87 14.72
N ASP A 66 -3.86 -20.16 13.43
CA ASP A 66 -2.83 -20.73 12.57
C ASP A 66 -1.96 -19.62 11.96
N SER A 67 -0.65 -19.71 12.18
CA SER A 67 0.32 -18.85 11.49
C SER A 67 0.73 -19.52 10.18
N VAL A 68 0.48 -18.85 9.06
CA VAL A 68 0.75 -19.34 7.71
C VAL A 68 1.56 -18.33 6.91
N ASP A 69 2.23 -18.82 5.87
CA ASP A 69 2.95 -18.00 4.90
C ASP A 69 2.42 -18.37 3.51
N LEU A 70 1.68 -17.47 2.88
CA LEU A 70 0.99 -17.72 1.60
C LEU A 70 1.81 -17.22 0.42
N SER A 71 1.77 -17.94 -0.70
CA SER A 71 2.55 -17.56 -1.88
C SER A 71 1.97 -16.33 -2.58
N GLU A 72 2.66 -15.20 -2.49
CA GLU A 72 2.32 -14.03 -3.32
C GLU A 72 2.48 -14.35 -4.80
N MET A 73 3.51 -15.12 -5.18
CA MET A 73 3.86 -15.33 -6.58
C MET A 73 2.86 -16.23 -7.31
N PHE A 74 2.21 -17.16 -6.60
CA PHE A 74 1.04 -17.86 -7.11
C PHE A 74 -0.06 -16.88 -7.51
N VAL A 75 -0.37 -15.92 -6.62
CA VAL A 75 -1.44 -14.95 -6.83
C VAL A 75 -1.10 -13.96 -7.94
N VAL A 76 0.13 -13.42 -7.91
CA VAL A 76 0.66 -12.48 -8.91
C VAL A 76 0.60 -13.09 -10.31
N GLY A 77 1.08 -14.33 -10.47
CA GLY A 77 1.07 -15.01 -11.76
C GLY A 77 -0.34 -15.21 -12.32
N LYS A 78 -1.30 -15.67 -11.50
CA LYS A 78 -2.71 -15.82 -11.89
C LYS A 78 -3.35 -14.48 -12.25
N SER A 79 -3.09 -13.44 -11.45
CA SER A 79 -3.59 -12.09 -11.73
C SER A 79 -3.06 -11.54 -13.06
N TYR A 80 -1.76 -11.67 -13.33
CA TYR A 80 -1.15 -11.25 -14.60
C TYR A 80 -1.78 -11.95 -15.80
N ARG A 81 -2.06 -13.25 -15.68
CA ARG A 81 -2.74 -14.04 -16.71
C ARG A 81 -4.15 -13.52 -16.99
N ASP A 82 -4.95 -13.31 -15.95
CA ASP A 82 -6.32 -12.81 -16.13
C ASP A 82 -6.32 -11.39 -16.71
N ARG A 83 -5.40 -10.54 -16.25
CA ARG A 83 -5.20 -9.19 -16.78
C ARG A 83 -4.80 -9.22 -18.24
N ALA A 84 -3.96 -10.18 -18.66
CA ALA A 84 -3.56 -10.33 -20.06
C ALA A 84 -4.76 -10.68 -20.94
N VAL A 85 -5.62 -11.59 -20.46
CA VAL A 85 -6.88 -11.93 -21.13
C VAL A 85 -7.78 -10.70 -21.28
N LYS A 86 -7.99 -9.91 -20.22
CA LYS A 86 -8.83 -8.70 -20.30
C LYS A 86 -8.21 -7.62 -21.18
N TYR A 87 -6.89 -7.42 -21.10
CA TYR A 87 -6.16 -6.47 -21.94
C TYR A 87 -6.30 -6.78 -23.43
N VAL A 88 -6.16 -8.05 -23.82
CA VAL A 88 -6.36 -8.48 -25.22
C VAL A 88 -7.82 -8.33 -25.65
N ARG A 89 -8.79 -8.63 -24.78
CA ARG A 89 -10.23 -8.44 -25.08
C ARG A 89 -10.60 -6.97 -25.28
N LEU A 90 -9.86 -6.05 -24.68
CA LEU A 90 -10.04 -4.60 -24.79
C LEU A 90 -9.10 -3.98 -25.82
N ASP A 91 -8.56 -4.79 -26.74
CA ASP A 91 -7.68 -4.35 -27.84
C ASP A 91 -6.47 -3.53 -27.36
N GLY A 92 -5.98 -3.82 -26.16
CA GLY A 92 -4.85 -3.13 -25.54
C GLY A 92 -5.16 -1.78 -24.89
N HIS A 93 -6.44 -1.42 -24.75
CA HIS A 93 -6.90 -0.17 -24.10
C HIS A 93 -7.13 -0.31 -22.59
N LEU A 94 -6.47 -1.28 -21.95
CA LEU A 94 -6.47 -1.45 -20.50
C LEU A 94 -5.06 -1.17 -19.95
N ASN A 95 -4.94 -0.76 -18.69
CA ASN A 95 -3.64 -0.75 -18.04
C ASN A 95 -3.07 -2.19 -17.97
N PHE A 96 -1.79 -2.36 -18.28
CA PHE A 96 -1.08 -3.62 -18.10
C PHE A 96 0.29 -3.31 -17.51
N ALA A 97 0.37 -3.43 -16.19
CA ALA A 97 1.53 -3.15 -15.36
C ALA A 97 1.60 -4.17 -14.20
N ALA A 98 2.57 -4.03 -13.30
CA ALA A 98 2.73 -4.92 -12.14
C ALA A 98 1.71 -4.67 -11.01
N GLY A 99 1.31 -3.40 -10.83
CA GLY A 99 0.36 -2.99 -9.78
C GLY A 99 -1.04 -3.57 -10.00
N SER A 100 -1.82 -3.71 -8.94
CA SER A 100 -3.18 -4.27 -8.96
C SER A 100 -3.91 -3.87 -7.66
N SER A 101 -5.09 -4.41 -7.43
CA SER A 101 -5.94 -4.11 -6.27
C SER A 101 -6.07 -5.29 -5.30
N PHE A 102 -6.57 -5.04 -4.09
CA PHE A 102 -6.90 -6.11 -3.14
C PHE A 102 -7.98 -7.06 -3.67
N GLY A 103 -8.95 -6.54 -4.43
CA GLY A 103 -9.98 -7.35 -5.08
C GLY A 103 -9.40 -8.41 -6.00
N ASP A 104 -8.26 -8.14 -6.65
CA ASP A 104 -7.58 -9.12 -7.50
C ASP A 104 -7.10 -10.35 -6.73
N VAL A 105 -6.60 -10.15 -5.50
CA VAL A 105 -6.16 -11.24 -4.62
C VAL A 105 -7.35 -12.09 -4.21
N LEU A 106 -8.45 -11.45 -3.82
CA LEU A 106 -9.70 -12.12 -3.46
C LEU A 106 -10.27 -12.93 -4.64
N HIS A 107 -10.30 -12.36 -5.84
CA HIS A 107 -10.72 -13.07 -7.05
C HIS A 107 -9.83 -14.27 -7.35
N VAL A 108 -8.50 -14.12 -7.24
CA VAL A 108 -7.60 -15.24 -7.49
C VAL A 108 -7.79 -16.36 -6.47
N ILE A 109 -7.97 -16.02 -5.19
CA ILE A 109 -8.26 -17.01 -4.15
C ILE A 109 -9.61 -17.72 -4.43
N GLU A 110 -10.61 -17.01 -4.96
CA GLU A 110 -11.89 -17.58 -5.42
C GLU A 110 -11.73 -18.52 -6.61
N ASP A 111 -11.11 -18.05 -7.67
CA ASP A 111 -11.11 -18.76 -8.95
C ASP A 111 -10.06 -19.89 -8.98
N TYR A 112 -8.98 -19.78 -8.21
CA TYR A 112 -7.81 -20.65 -8.30
C TYR A 112 -7.36 -21.28 -6.98
N GLY A 113 -7.91 -20.87 -5.84
CA GLY A 113 -7.44 -21.29 -4.52
C GLY A 113 -6.16 -20.57 -4.09
N ILE A 114 -5.41 -21.16 -3.16
CA ILE A 114 -4.15 -20.59 -2.65
C ILE A 114 -3.17 -21.68 -2.28
N VAL A 115 -1.88 -21.34 -2.19
CA VAL A 115 -0.80 -22.29 -1.87
C VAL A 115 0.13 -21.69 -0.81
N PRO A 116 0.79 -22.50 0.03
CA PRO A 116 1.82 -22.00 0.94
C PRO A 116 3.04 -21.52 0.16
N GLN A 117 3.80 -20.58 0.72
CA GLN A 117 5.00 -20.01 0.12
C GLN A 117 6.01 -21.08 -0.33
N ASP A 118 6.20 -22.14 0.47
CA ASP A 118 7.11 -23.25 0.15
C ASP A 118 6.70 -24.06 -1.10
N ALA A 119 5.40 -24.07 -1.46
CA ALA A 119 4.92 -24.79 -2.64
C ALA A 119 5.18 -24.02 -3.94
N MET A 120 5.28 -22.68 -3.87
CA MET A 120 5.60 -21.83 -5.02
C MET A 120 6.30 -20.54 -4.56
N PRO A 121 7.63 -20.56 -4.35
CA PRO A 121 8.35 -19.38 -3.85
C PRO A 121 8.42 -18.23 -4.86
N GLY A 122 8.45 -18.57 -6.15
CA GLY A 122 8.36 -17.64 -7.28
C GLY A 122 9.58 -16.77 -7.59
N MET A 123 10.78 -17.31 -7.37
CA MET A 123 12.05 -16.67 -7.70
C MET A 123 12.86 -17.48 -8.73
N ASN A 124 12.22 -18.02 -9.77
CA ASN A 124 12.86 -18.90 -10.76
C ASN A 124 13.76 -18.16 -11.77
N TYR A 125 14.24 -16.96 -11.42
CA TYR A 125 15.15 -16.12 -12.21
C TYR A 125 16.48 -15.83 -11.49
N GLY A 126 16.79 -16.58 -10.42
CA GLY A 126 18.13 -16.61 -9.82
C GLY A 126 18.43 -15.53 -8.77
N THR A 127 17.41 -14.89 -8.22
CA THR A 127 17.53 -13.94 -7.09
C THR A 127 16.87 -14.51 -5.83
N GLU A 128 17.22 -13.98 -4.66
CA GLU A 128 16.62 -14.39 -3.38
C GLU A 128 15.29 -13.66 -3.08
N LYS A 129 15.04 -12.55 -3.77
CA LYS A 129 13.91 -11.64 -3.55
C LYS A 129 13.28 -11.25 -4.89
N PRO A 130 12.03 -10.76 -4.89
CA PRO A 130 11.38 -10.37 -6.13
C PRO A 130 12.17 -9.26 -6.88
N GLU A 131 12.56 -9.54 -8.12
CA GLU A 131 13.21 -8.60 -9.04
C GLU A 131 12.54 -8.72 -10.42
N GLN A 132 11.40 -8.05 -10.58
CA GLN A 132 10.45 -8.36 -11.66
C GLN A 132 10.45 -7.35 -12.82
N ASN A 133 11.31 -6.34 -12.81
CA ASN A 133 11.37 -5.33 -13.88
C ASN A 133 11.53 -5.96 -15.29
N GLU A 134 12.32 -7.04 -15.40
CA GLU A 134 12.45 -7.77 -16.67
C GLU A 134 11.15 -8.49 -17.03
N LEU A 135 10.58 -9.25 -16.09
CA LEU A 135 9.32 -9.95 -16.28
C LEU A 135 8.21 -8.99 -16.73
N ASP A 136 8.05 -7.86 -16.05
CA ASP A 136 7.05 -6.84 -16.36
C ASP A 136 7.18 -6.33 -17.80
N ALA A 137 8.42 -6.04 -18.23
CA ALA A 137 8.71 -5.59 -19.60
C ALA A 137 8.42 -6.69 -20.63
N VAL A 138 8.80 -7.93 -20.34
CA VAL A 138 8.57 -9.09 -21.22
C VAL A 138 7.07 -9.36 -21.38
N LEU A 139 6.31 -9.42 -20.28
CA LEU A 139 4.86 -9.66 -20.32
C LEU A 139 4.14 -8.53 -21.05
N LYS A 140 4.49 -7.26 -20.79
CA LYS A 140 3.90 -6.12 -21.51
C LYS A 140 4.21 -6.18 -23.00
N GLY A 141 5.44 -6.49 -23.39
CA GLY A 141 5.85 -6.63 -24.78
C GLY A 141 5.06 -7.75 -25.49
N TYR A 142 4.97 -8.92 -24.84
CA TYR A 142 4.24 -10.07 -25.34
C TYR A 142 2.76 -9.75 -25.57
N VAL A 143 2.06 -9.30 -24.51
CA VAL A 143 0.61 -9.08 -24.57
C VAL A 143 0.24 -7.92 -25.51
N SER A 144 1.10 -6.90 -25.62
CA SER A 144 0.91 -5.80 -26.58
C SER A 144 1.04 -6.26 -28.03
N ALA A 145 1.94 -7.20 -28.33
CA ALA A 145 2.06 -7.79 -29.65
C ALA A 145 0.85 -8.66 -30.00
N VAL A 146 0.33 -9.42 -29.02
CA VAL A 146 -0.89 -10.21 -29.17
C VAL A 146 -2.11 -9.31 -29.43
N ALA A 147 -2.29 -8.24 -28.64
CA ALA A 147 -3.42 -7.32 -28.75
C ALA A 147 -3.48 -6.60 -30.10
N LYS A 148 -2.34 -6.38 -30.78
CA LYS A 148 -2.32 -5.85 -32.16
C LYS A 148 -3.00 -6.76 -33.17
N ASN A 149 -3.19 -8.04 -32.84
CA ASN A 149 -3.88 -9.05 -33.65
C ASN A 149 -3.50 -8.99 -35.16
N PRO A 150 -2.20 -9.10 -35.52
CA PRO A 150 -1.75 -8.88 -36.89
C PRO A 150 -2.33 -9.89 -37.89
N ASN A 151 -2.67 -11.09 -37.42
CA ASN A 151 -3.31 -12.13 -38.20
C ASN A 151 -4.82 -11.91 -38.42
N LYS A 152 -5.39 -10.86 -37.82
CA LYS A 152 -6.86 -10.61 -37.73
C LYS A 152 -7.63 -11.77 -37.09
N LYS A 153 -6.92 -12.68 -36.43
CA LYS A 153 -7.41 -13.84 -35.69
C LYS A 153 -6.33 -14.25 -34.69
N LEU A 154 -6.68 -14.25 -33.41
CA LEU A 154 -5.77 -14.74 -32.37
C LEU A 154 -5.49 -16.23 -32.58
N THR A 155 -4.25 -16.64 -32.35
CA THR A 155 -3.87 -18.05 -32.40
C THR A 155 -4.41 -18.77 -31.16
N THR A 156 -4.46 -20.10 -31.18
CA THR A 156 -4.75 -20.88 -29.96
C THR A 156 -3.55 -20.95 -29.01
N ALA A 157 -2.39 -20.45 -29.42
CA ALA A 157 -1.13 -20.61 -28.71
C ALA A 157 -0.79 -19.43 -27.80
N TRP A 158 -1.37 -18.24 -28.00
CA TRP A 158 -0.89 -17.03 -27.34
C TRP A 158 -1.02 -17.08 -25.81
N LEU A 159 -2.10 -17.68 -25.29
CA LEU A 159 -2.30 -17.74 -23.85
C LEU A 159 -1.33 -18.75 -23.21
N ASN A 160 -1.13 -19.91 -23.84
CA ASN A 160 -0.13 -20.88 -23.40
C ASN A 160 1.30 -20.31 -23.47
N GLY A 161 1.59 -19.47 -24.47
CA GLY A 161 2.87 -18.78 -24.58
C GLY A 161 3.08 -17.74 -23.48
N PHE A 162 2.01 -17.03 -23.08
CA PHE A 162 2.04 -16.14 -21.92
C PHE A 162 2.27 -16.94 -20.62
N ASP A 163 1.51 -18.03 -20.42
CA ASP A 163 1.62 -18.90 -19.26
C ASP A 163 3.04 -19.48 -19.14
N GLY A 164 3.64 -19.92 -20.25
CA GLY A 164 5.03 -20.41 -20.27
C GLY A 164 6.07 -19.35 -19.91
N ILE A 165 5.85 -18.06 -20.22
CA ILE A 165 6.70 -16.98 -19.73
C ILE A 165 6.53 -16.83 -18.23
N VAL A 166 5.29 -16.74 -17.73
CA VAL A 166 5.05 -16.58 -16.29
C VAL A 166 5.65 -17.73 -15.49
N GLU A 167 5.47 -18.98 -15.94
CA GLU A 167 6.01 -20.17 -15.27
C GLU A 167 7.54 -20.24 -15.32
N ALA A 168 8.17 -19.74 -16.39
CA ALA A 168 9.63 -19.66 -16.46
C ALA A 168 10.21 -18.75 -15.37
N TYR A 169 9.52 -17.65 -15.02
CA TYR A 169 9.99 -16.69 -14.02
C TYR A 169 9.47 -17.01 -12.60
N LEU A 170 8.21 -17.38 -12.45
CA LEU A 170 7.54 -17.56 -11.15
C LEU A 170 7.41 -19.04 -10.74
N GLY A 171 7.80 -19.97 -11.60
CA GLY A 171 7.64 -21.41 -11.37
C GLY A 171 6.29 -21.97 -11.84
N GLU A 172 6.26 -23.29 -11.99
CA GLU A 172 5.04 -24.02 -12.37
C GLU A 172 4.00 -23.95 -11.25
N TYR A 173 2.73 -23.83 -11.63
CA TYR A 173 1.64 -23.84 -10.66
C TYR A 173 1.44 -25.24 -10.08
N PRO A 174 1.54 -25.43 -8.75
CA PRO A 174 1.39 -26.75 -8.16
C PRO A 174 -0.08 -27.21 -8.19
N GLU A 175 -0.35 -28.34 -8.86
CA GLU A 175 -1.67 -28.99 -8.80
C GLU A 175 -1.94 -29.62 -7.43
N LYS A 176 -0.88 -30.12 -6.78
CA LYS A 176 -0.90 -30.72 -5.45
C LYS A 176 0.38 -30.40 -4.68
N PHE A 177 0.25 -30.20 -3.38
CA PHE A 177 1.38 -29.96 -2.47
C PHE A 177 1.09 -30.57 -1.10
N LYS A 178 2.12 -30.67 -0.25
CA LYS A 178 1.99 -31.20 1.12
C LYS A 178 2.08 -30.06 2.13
N VAL A 179 1.20 -30.08 3.11
CA VAL A 179 1.28 -29.27 4.34
C VAL A 179 1.20 -30.23 5.51
N GLY A 180 2.32 -30.37 6.23
CA GLY A 180 2.50 -31.45 7.20
C GLY A 180 2.32 -32.83 6.54
N ASN A 181 1.42 -33.65 7.09
CA ASN A 181 1.15 -35.00 6.60
C ASN A 181 -0.01 -35.08 5.60
N ARG A 182 -0.61 -33.95 5.21
CA ARG A 182 -1.76 -33.90 4.31
C ARG A 182 -1.35 -33.35 2.95
N THR A 183 -1.92 -33.92 1.89
CA THR A 183 -1.81 -33.40 0.53
C THR A 183 -3.07 -32.60 0.21
N PHE A 184 -2.88 -31.45 -0.43
CA PHE A 184 -3.95 -30.54 -0.84
C PHE A 184 -3.78 -30.14 -2.30
N THR A 185 -4.88 -29.88 -3.00
CA THR A 185 -4.91 -28.94 -4.12
C THR A 185 -4.98 -27.49 -3.60
N PRO A 186 -4.75 -26.46 -4.45
CA PRO A 186 -4.91 -25.07 -4.02
C PRO A 186 -6.31 -24.73 -3.49
N GLU A 187 -7.36 -25.31 -4.09
CA GLU A 187 -8.75 -25.14 -3.67
C GLU A 187 -9.01 -25.81 -2.31
N GLU A 188 -8.58 -27.07 -2.15
CA GLU A 188 -8.72 -27.79 -0.88
C GLU A 188 -7.97 -27.08 0.25
N TYR A 189 -6.80 -26.49 -0.02
CA TYR A 189 -6.04 -25.75 0.97
C TYR A 189 -6.74 -24.45 1.38
N ARG A 190 -7.32 -23.70 0.44
CA ARG A 190 -8.18 -22.55 0.76
C ARG A 190 -9.30 -22.93 1.73
N TYR A 191 -10.05 -24.00 1.45
CA TYR A 191 -11.12 -24.46 2.36
C TYR A 191 -10.58 -24.93 3.70
N HIS A 192 -9.41 -25.59 3.72
CA HIS A 192 -8.75 -25.98 4.95
C HIS A 192 -8.38 -24.76 5.81
N LEU A 193 -7.91 -23.67 5.18
CA LEU A 193 -7.66 -22.38 5.82
C LEU A 193 -8.93 -21.63 6.20
N GLY A 194 -10.09 -22.02 5.67
CA GLY A 194 -11.40 -21.44 6.02
C GLY A 194 -11.67 -20.11 5.35
N ILE A 195 -10.90 -19.78 4.31
CA ILE A 195 -11.06 -18.52 3.59
C ILE A 195 -12.36 -18.57 2.79
N ASN A 196 -13.28 -17.68 3.12
CA ASN A 196 -14.47 -17.42 2.33
C ASN A 196 -14.42 -15.97 1.85
N VAL A 197 -14.12 -15.79 0.56
CA VAL A 197 -13.92 -14.47 -0.05
C VAL A 197 -15.17 -13.59 0.08
N SER A 198 -16.36 -14.21 0.12
CA SER A 198 -17.61 -13.46 0.29
C SER A 198 -17.75 -12.78 1.65
N ASP A 199 -16.89 -13.08 2.63
CA ASP A 199 -16.92 -12.45 3.95
C ASP A 199 -16.21 -11.09 3.98
N TYR A 200 -15.52 -10.70 2.89
CA TYR A 200 -14.80 -9.44 2.80
C TYR A 200 -15.58 -8.40 1.98
N VAL A 201 -15.38 -7.13 2.31
CA VAL A 201 -15.96 -6.00 1.59
C VAL A 201 -14.91 -4.93 1.30
N ASN A 202 -15.02 -4.35 0.10
CA ASN A 202 -14.23 -3.23 -0.34
C ASN A 202 -14.99 -1.93 -0.05
N LEU A 203 -14.38 -1.00 0.69
CA LEU A 203 -14.98 0.29 1.06
C LEU A 203 -14.14 1.45 0.56
N SER A 204 -14.79 2.53 0.17
CA SER A 204 -14.16 3.80 -0.22
C SER A 204 -15.01 5.00 0.22
N SER A 205 -14.52 6.21 -0.07
CA SER A 205 -15.22 7.46 0.24
C SER A 205 -14.93 8.52 -0.80
N PHE A 206 -15.87 8.76 -1.69
CA PHE A 206 -15.82 9.85 -2.68
C PHE A 206 -17.21 10.43 -2.94
N SER A 207 -17.26 11.70 -3.35
CA SER A 207 -18.51 12.44 -3.52
C SER A 207 -18.98 12.56 -4.97
N HIS A 208 -18.20 12.09 -5.95
CA HIS A 208 -18.59 12.04 -7.36
C HIS A 208 -19.52 10.84 -7.69
N HIS A 209 -19.72 9.93 -6.75
CA HIS A 209 -20.76 8.89 -6.76
C HIS A 209 -21.62 9.00 -5.50
N PRO A 210 -22.91 8.57 -5.53
CA PRO A 210 -23.75 8.59 -4.34
C PRO A 210 -23.18 7.76 -3.18
N PHE A 211 -23.27 8.27 -1.95
CA PHE A 211 -23.00 7.47 -0.76
C PHE A 211 -23.99 6.32 -0.61
N TYR A 212 -23.55 5.26 0.07
CA TYR A 212 -24.28 4.02 0.30
C TYR A 212 -24.59 3.21 -0.97
N SER A 213 -23.93 3.55 -2.08
CA SER A 213 -23.96 2.78 -3.32
C SER A 213 -22.61 2.10 -3.58
N GLN A 214 -22.58 1.18 -4.54
CA GLN A 214 -21.36 0.58 -5.05
C GLN A 214 -20.94 1.29 -6.34
N PHE A 215 -19.64 1.55 -6.48
CA PHE A 215 -19.06 2.14 -7.68
C PHE A 215 -17.67 1.55 -7.95
N ILE A 216 -17.19 1.70 -9.17
CA ILE A 216 -15.83 1.30 -9.55
C ILE A 216 -14.92 2.45 -9.20
N ILE A 217 -13.90 2.24 -8.35
CA ILE A 217 -12.88 3.27 -8.14
C ILE A 217 -12.05 3.38 -9.43
N GLU A 218 -12.10 4.55 -10.07
CA GLU A 218 -11.52 4.76 -11.40
C GLU A 218 -10.01 5.01 -11.33
N VAL A 219 -9.28 3.92 -11.11
CA VAL A 219 -7.80 3.90 -11.08
C VAL A 219 -7.25 2.84 -12.02
N PRO A 220 -6.04 3.04 -12.60
CA PRO A 220 -5.48 2.11 -13.58
C PRO A 220 -5.33 0.68 -13.06
N ASP A 221 -5.05 0.51 -11.76
CA ASP A 221 -4.83 -0.79 -11.17
C ASP A 221 -6.12 -1.50 -10.74
N ASN A 222 -7.29 -0.83 -10.74
CA ASN A 222 -8.60 -1.50 -10.67
C ASN A 222 -9.04 -2.00 -12.05
N TRP A 223 -8.17 -2.79 -12.67
CA TRP A 223 -8.36 -3.28 -14.04
C TRP A 223 -9.50 -4.29 -14.15
N ARG A 224 -9.86 -4.99 -13.06
CA ARG A 224 -11.06 -5.84 -13.01
C ARG A 224 -12.35 -5.05 -13.01
N TRP A 225 -12.29 -3.75 -12.70
CA TRP A 225 -13.45 -2.90 -12.45
C TRP A 225 -14.28 -3.44 -11.29
N ASP A 226 -13.57 -3.85 -10.23
CA ASP A 226 -14.21 -4.27 -8.99
C ASP A 226 -14.85 -3.06 -8.30
N THR A 227 -15.93 -3.30 -7.58
CA THR A 227 -16.72 -2.26 -6.94
C THR A 227 -16.33 -2.08 -5.48
N ALA A 228 -16.42 -0.84 -4.99
CA ALA A 228 -16.34 -0.52 -3.58
C ALA A 228 -17.66 0.10 -3.11
N TYR A 229 -18.08 -0.22 -1.88
CA TYR A 229 -19.15 0.51 -1.21
C TYR A 229 -18.65 1.89 -0.80
N ASN A 230 -19.46 2.91 -1.10
CA ASN A 230 -19.11 4.29 -0.86
C ASN A 230 -19.69 4.80 0.47
N LEU A 231 -18.86 5.38 1.35
CA LEU A 231 -19.27 5.96 2.62
C LEU A 231 -18.86 7.43 2.74
N PRO A 232 -19.59 8.26 3.50
CA PRO A 232 -19.05 9.52 3.98
C PRO A 232 -17.75 9.29 4.76
N ILE A 233 -16.78 10.20 4.62
CA ILE A 233 -15.42 9.99 5.16
C ILE A 233 -15.40 9.71 6.67
N ASP A 234 -16.28 10.35 7.45
CA ASP A 234 -16.36 10.10 8.89
C ASP A 234 -16.83 8.67 9.21
N GLU A 235 -17.74 8.12 8.40
CA GLU A 235 -18.21 6.75 8.57
C GLU A 235 -17.15 5.73 8.10
N LEU A 236 -16.38 6.04 7.05
CA LEU A 236 -15.24 5.21 6.65
C LEU A 236 -14.18 5.15 7.75
N MET A 237 -13.84 6.29 8.36
CA MET A 237 -12.91 6.33 9.50
C MET A 237 -13.47 5.57 10.71
N ALA A 238 -14.78 5.70 11.00
CA ALA A 238 -15.43 4.94 12.06
C ALA A 238 -15.33 3.41 11.84
N VAL A 239 -15.43 2.93 10.59
CA VAL A 239 -15.19 1.52 10.27
C VAL A 239 -13.76 1.10 10.60
N MET A 240 -12.75 1.90 10.20
CA MET A 240 -11.34 1.58 10.44
C MET A 240 -11.03 1.48 11.94
N TYR A 241 -11.53 2.44 12.74
CA TYR A 241 -11.40 2.41 14.19
C TYR A 241 -12.11 1.19 14.80
N ASN A 242 -13.39 0.97 14.43
CA ASN A 242 -14.17 -0.15 14.95
C ASN A 242 -13.54 -1.50 14.61
N ALA A 243 -12.95 -1.66 13.42
CA ALA A 243 -12.25 -2.88 13.03
C ALA A 243 -11.11 -3.20 14.01
N ILE A 244 -10.20 -2.26 14.24
CA ILE A 244 -9.08 -2.47 15.17
C ILE A 244 -9.60 -2.73 16.59
N GLU A 245 -10.53 -1.90 17.06
CA GLU A 245 -11.13 -2.01 18.39
C GLU A 245 -11.85 -3.34 18.64
N ASN A 246 -12.35 -4.01 17.60
CA ASN A 246 -13.04 -5.30 17.71
C ASN A 246 -12.18 -6.50 17.27
N GLY A 247 -10.86 -6.33 17.16
CA GLY A 247 -9.95 -7.46 16.93
C GLY A 247 -9.71 -7.83 15.46
N TYR A 248 -10.19 -7.01 14.52
CA TYR A 248 -9.95 -7.17 13.09
C TYR A 248 -8.77 -6.32 12.63
N THR A 249 -8.21 -6.69 11.49
CA THR A 249 -7.26 -5.86 10.73
C THR A 249 -7.89 -5.50 9.38
N PHE A 250 -7.20 -4.71 8.55
CA PHE A 250 -7.69 -4.43 7.19
C PHE A 250 -6.56 -4.16 6.21
N ALA A 251 -6.76 -4.57 4.95
CA ALA A 251 -5.91 -4.15 3.85
C ALA A 251 -6.22 -2.68 3.52
N TRP A 252 -5.18 -1.87 3.33
CA TRP A 252 -5.26 -0.42 3.21
C TRP A 252 -4.52 0.09 1.97
N GLY A 253 -5.27 0.62 1.01
CA GLY A 253 -4.74 1.24 -0.20
C GLY A 253 -4.65 2.74 0.00
N SER A 254 -3.48 3.33 -0.22
CA SER A 254 -3.25 4.76 0.00
C SER A 254 -2.26 5.31 -1.02
N ASP A 255 -2.41 6.61 -1.30
CA ASP A 255 -1.32 7.38 -1.89
C ASP A 255 -0.22 7.58 -0.83
N VAL A 256 1.04 7.25 -1.16
CA VAL A 256 2.20 7.42 -0.26
C VAL A 256 3.25 8.36 -0.86
N SER A 257 2.90 9.08 -1.93
CA SER A 257 3.75 10.04 -2.65
C SER A 257 3.80 11.42 -1.99
N GLU A 258 3.50 11.48 -0.69
CA GLU A 258 3.52 12.70 0.11
C GLU A 258 4.84 12.88 0.86
N LYS A 259 5.28 14.13 1.03
CA LYS A 259 6.50 14.44 1.82
C LYS A 259 6.42 13.91 3.25
N GLY A 260 5.21 13.85 3.80
CA GLY A 260 4.96 13.35 5.15
C GLY A 260 4.97 11.84 5.26
N PHE A 261 4.95 11.09 4.15
CA PHE A 261 5.24 9.66 4.13
C PHE A 261 6.75 9.44 4.06
N THR A 262 7.37 9.24 5.22
CA THR A 262 8.82 9.23 5.36
C THR A 262 9.39 7.82 5.32
N ARG A 263 10.67 7.71 4.93
CA ARG A 263 11.44 6.45 5.02
C ARG A 263 11.69 5.99 6.47
N ASN A 264 11.42 6.84 7.46
CA ASN A 264 11.63 6.51 8.86
C ASN A 264 10.41 5.83 9.51
N GLY A 265 9.33 5.57 8.77
CA GLY A 265 8.16 4.89 9.33
C GLY A 265 7.06 5.82 9.83
N LEU A 266 6.95 7.02 9.26
CA LEU A 266 5.89 8.00 9.59
C LEU A 266 5.08 8.34 8.34
N ALA A 267 3.78 8.53 8.50
CA ALA A 267 2.91 9.11 7.49
C ALA A 267 2.03 10.19 8.17
N VAL A 268 2.36 11.45 7.93
CA VAL A 268 1.69 12.63 8.52
C VAL A 268 1.34 13.66 7.44
N MET A 269 0.37 14.53 7.71
CA MET A 269 -0.06 15.62 6.82
C MET A 269 0.10 16.98 7.53
N PRO A 270 1.35 17.45 7.74
CA PRO A 270 1.60 18.71 8.42
C PRO A 270 0.99 19.89 7.64
N VAL A 271 0.46 20.87 8.36
CA VAL A 271 0.04 22.15 7.76
C VAL A 271 1.28 22.83 7.18
N GLU A 272 1.23 23.20 5.90
CA GLU A 272 2.27 24.03 5.31
C GLU A 272 2.21 25.43 5.92
N GLU A 273 3.02 25.67 6.96
CA GLU A 273 3.26 27.03 7.44
C GLU A 273 4.03 27.78 6.35
N LYS A 274 3.40 28.79 5.74
CA LYS A 274 4.13 29.79 4.96
C LYS A 274 5.11 30.45 5.93
N LYS A 275 6.36 29.99 5.91
CA LYS A 275 7.46 30.75 6.50
C LYS A 275 7.38 32.14 5.87
N ALA A 276 6.99 33.14 6.64
CA ALA A 276 7.30 34.53 6.29
C ALA A 276 8.79 34.50 5.98
N SER A 277 9.16 34.88 4.75
CA SER A 277 10.55 34.95 4.33
C SER A 277 11.32 35.69 5.41
N ALA A 278 12.13 34.97 6.18
CA ALA A 278 12.97 35.53 7.23
C ALA A 278 14.04 36.37 6.55
N GLY A 279 13.63 37.61 6.31
CA GLY A 279 14.42 38.71 5.81
C GLY A 279 13.91 39.98 6.47
N SER A 280 13.66 39.94 7.79
CA SER A 280 13.65 41.18 8.57
C SER A 280 15.10 41.50 8.89
N ASP A 281 15.60 42.61 8.35
CA ASP A 281 16.95 43.17 8.53
C ASP A 281 17.38 43.37 10.01
N GLN A 282 16.48 43.10 10.97
CA GLN A 282 16.75 43.13 12.41
C GLN A 282 17.74 42.06 12.89
N GLU A 283 17.75 40.86 12.29
CA GLU A 283 18.69 39.79 12.69
C GLU A 283 20.15 40.08 12.31
N LYS A 284 20.38 41.00 11.37
CA LYS A 284 21.74 41.43 10.98
C LYS A 284 22.35 42.46 11.92
N TRP A 285 21.57 43.13 12.78
CA TRP A 285 22.03 44.30 13.55
C TRP A 285 22.04 44.11 15.06
N VAL A 286 21.31 43.14 15.61
CA VAL A 286 21.28 42.90 17.06
C VAL A 286 22.00 41.59 17.35
N GLY A 287 23.28 41.69 17.72
CA GLY A 287 24.09 40.53 18.12
C GLY A 287 23.40 39.74 19.24
N LYS A 288 23.41 38.41 19.12
CA LYS A 288 22.93 37.51 20.17
C LYS A 288 23.78 37.70 21.43
N THR A 289 23.18 38.21 22.50
CA THR A 289 23.62 37.91 23.86
C THR A 289 23.27 36.44 24.12
N ALA A 290 24.30 35.60 24.24
CA ALA A 290 24.13 34.19 24.60
C ALA A 290 23.70 34.10 26.07
N ASP A 291 22.43 33.80 26.28
CA ASP A 291 21.89 33.40 27.58
C ASP A 291 21.97 31.87 27.62
N GLU A 292 23.08 31.33 28.14
CA GLU A 292 23.44 29.90 28.08
C GLU A 292 22.63 28.98 29.03
N ASN A 293 21.48 29.42 29.55
CA ASN A 293 20.70 28.69 30.56
C ASN A 293 19.20 28.56 30.27
N LYS A 294 18.78 28.63 29.00
CA LYS A 294 17.43 28.18 28.63
C LYS A 294 17.55 26.77 28.06
N GLU A 295 16.93 25.80 28.73
CA GLU A 295 16.56 24.53 28.09
C GLU A 295 15.89 24.89 26.76
N GLU A 296 16.46 24.43 25.64
CA GLU A 296 15.81 24.58 24.35
C GLU A 296 14.43 23.93 24.46
N PRO A 297 13.34 24.64 24.14
CA PRO A 297 12.01 24.05 24.19
C PRO A 297 12.02 22.80 23.32
N LYS A 298 11.56 21.67 23.87
CA LYS A 298 11.36 20.44 23.10
C LYS A 298 10.55 20.81 21.85
N ALA A 299 11.11 20.52 20.67
CA ALA A 299 10.44 20.84 19.43
C ALA A 299 9.06 20.17 19.40
N GLU A 300 8.01 20.96 19.19
CA GLU A 300 6.64 20.45 19.15
C GLU A 300 6.39 19.68 17.86
N LEU A 301 5.57 18.62 17.94
CA LEU A 301 5.11 17.92 16.74
C LEU A 301 4.32 18.87 15.84
N PRO A 302 4.52 18.81 14.51
CA PRO A 302 3.84 19.71 13.59
C PRO A 302 2.32 19.47 13.63
N LYS A 303 1.54 20.55 13.63
CA LYS A 303 0.09 20.45 13.47
C LYS A 303 -0.24 19.89 12.09
N GLU A 304 -1.25 19.04 12.03
CA GLU A 304 -1.72 18.43 10.79
C GLU A 304 -2.98 19.10 10.25
N ILE A 305 -3.27 18.87 8.96
CA ILE A 305 -4.48 19.36 8.33
C ILE A 305 -5.73 18.73 8.95
N VAL A 306 -6.85 19.44 8.91
CA VAL A 306 -8.18 18.87 9.17
C VAL A 306 -8.78 18.48 7.82
N ALA A 307 -8.63 17.21 7.44
CA ALA A 307 -9.08 16.73 6.14
C ALA A 307 -10.62 16.65 6.05
N THR A 308 -11.21 17.36 5.08
CA THR A 308 -12.65 17.33 4.81
C THR A 308 -12.98 16.42 3.62
N GLN A 309 -14.27 16.05 3.47
CA GLN A 309 -14.74 15.30 2.30
C GLN A 309 -14.43 16.01 0.97
N GLU A 310 -14.57 17.34 0.95
CA GLU A 310 -14.30 18.17 -0.24
C GLU A 310 -12.81 18.20 -0.58
N MET A 311 -11.93 18.40 0.42
CA MET A 311 -10.48 18.36 0.21
C MET A 311 -10.05 17.01 -0.37
N ARG A 312 -10.59 15.92 0.17
CA ARG A 312 -10.32 14.56 -0.30
C ARG A 312 -10.76 14.36 -1.74
N GLN A 313 -11.97 14.83 -2.11
CA GLN A 313 -12.45 14.75 -3.49
C GLN A 313 -11.58 15.56 -4.44
N ASP A 314 -11.26 16.82 -4.08
CA ASP A 314 -10.40 17.69 -4.89
C ASP A 314 -9.03 17.06 -5.15
N ALA A 315 -8.43 16.43 -4.13
CA ALA A 315 -7.14 15.76 -4.28
C ALA A 315 -7.18 14.59 -5.28
N TYR A 316 -8.24 13.79 -5.27
CA TYR A 316 -8.43 12.70 -6.23
C TYR A 316 -8.66 13.21 -7.66
N ASP A 317 -9.52 14.22 -7.81
CA ASP A 317 -9.86 14.81 -9.12
C ASP A 317 -8.65 15.51 -9.75
N ARG A 318 -7.81 16.14 -8.92
CA ARG A 318 -6.59 16.85 -9.35
C ARG A 318 -5.35 15.96 -9.41
N LYS A 319 -5.48 14.65 -9.17
CA LYS A 319 -4.39 13.67 -9.22
C LYS A 319 -3.23 13.98 -8.27
N THR A 320 -3.53 14.64 -7.15
CA THR A 320 -2.62 14.73 -5.98
C THR A 320 -2.93 13.64 -4.95
N THR A 321 -3.87 12.76 -5.27
CA THR A 321 -4.09 11.47 -4.60
C THR A 321 -4.43 10.47 -5.70
N THR A 322 -3.55 9.49 -5.85
CA THR A 322 -3.53 8.50 -6.92
C THR A 322 -3.30 7.11 -6.34
N ASP A 323 -3.43 6.09 -7.18
CA ASP A 323 -3.24 4.70 -6.76
C ASP A 323 -1.75 4.37 -6.76
N ASP A 324 -1.20 4.17 -5.55
CA ASP A 324 0.25 4.15 -5.32
C ASP A 324 0.68 2.90 -4.55
N HIS A 325 0.07 2.60 -3.40
CA HIS A 325 0.60 1.55 -2.53
C HIS A 325 -0.45 0.85 -1.66
N GLY A 326 -0.35 -0.48 -1.59
CA GLY A 326 -1.13 -1.35 -0.69
C GLY A 326 -0.33 -1.73 0.55
N MET A 327 -0.95 -1.59 1.73
CA MET A 327 -0.37 -1.92 3.04
C MET A 327 -1.41 -2.62 3.93
N HIS A 328 -1.02 -3.02 5.13
CA HIS A 328 -1.90 -3.72 6.08
C HIS A 328 -1.94 -2.97 7.41
N VAL A 329 -3.11 -2.49 7.83
CA VAL A 329 -3.30 -1.83 9.12
C VAL A 329 -3.76 -2.84 10.16
N TYR A 330 -3.09 -2.87 11.32
CA TYR A 330 -3.31 -3.89 12.34
C TYR A 330 -3.47 -3.34 13.77
N GLY A 331 -3.30 -2.03 13.97
CA GLY A 331 -3.31 -1.45 15.30
C GLY A 331 -3.52 0.05 15.33
N LEU A 332 -3.61 0.57 16.54
CA LEU A 332 -3.68 1.96 16.92
C LEU A 332 -2.61 2.25 17.95
N ALA A 333 -1.95 3.39 17.79
CA ALA A 333 -1.00 3.94 18.75
C ALA A 333 -1.29 5.43 18.97
N GLN A 334 -0.73 6.00 20.01
CA GLN A 334 -0.70 7.44 20.24
C GLN A 334 0.73 7.95 20.36
N ASP A 335 0.95 9.19 19.94
CA ASP A 335 2.20 9.89 20.20
C ASP A 335 2.27 10.49 21.62
N GLN A 336 3.37 11.16 21.95
CA GLN A 336 3.58 11.84 23.23
C GLN A 336 2.57 12.95 23.56
N ASN A 337 1.81 13.43 22.57
CA ASN A 337 0.79 14.47 22.71
C ASN A 337 -0.63 13.89 22.73
N GLY A 338 -0.79 12.57 22.59
CA GLY A 338 -2.07 11.88 22.53
C GLY A 338 -2.73 11.90 21.15
N ASN A 339 -2.02 12.30 20.08
CA ASN A 339 -2.56 12.20 18.73
C ASN A 339 -2.55 10.73 18.29
N ILE A 340 -3.58 10.31 17.56
CA ILE A 340 -3.80 8.91 17.18
C ILE A 340 -3.15 8.59 15.82
N TYR A 341 -2.53 7.42 15.75
CA TYR A 341 -1.91 6.86 14.56
C TYR A 341 -2.37 5.42 14.36
N PHE A 342 -2.61 5.05 13.12
CA PHE A 342 -2.75 3.67 12.70
C PHE A 342 -1.37 3.02 12.59
N MET A 343 -1.24 1.80 13.12
CA MET A 343 -0.05 0.97 12.99
C MET A 343 -0.15 0.16 11.70
N VAL A 344 0.85 0.32 10.83
CA VAL A 344 0.83 -0.16 9.46
C VAL A 344 1.98 -1.13 9.23
N LYS A 345 1.66 -2.37 8.88
CA LYS A 345 2.62 -3.36 8.37
C LYS A 345 2.86 -3.08 6.88
N ASN A 346 4.09 -2.72 6.55
CA ASN A 346 4.54 -2.51 5.18
C ASN A 346 5.21 -3.79 4.62
N SER A 347 5.47 -3.82 3.32
CA SER A 347 6.04 -4.97 2.59
C SER A 347 7.43 -4.67 2.01
N TRP A 348 8.20 -3.80 2.67
CA TRP A 348 9.56 -3.40 2.26
C TRP A 348 10.66 -4.01 3.15
N GLY A 349 10.38 -5.15 3.79
CA GLY A 349 11.26 -5.74 4.81
C GLY A 349 11.39 -4.83 6.03
N GLU A 350 12.51 -4.92 6.75
CA GLU A 350 12.76 -4.14 7.97
C GLU A 350 13.12 -2.65 7.73
N ALA A 351 12.61 -2.04 6.66
CA ALA A 351 12.88 -0.65 6.34
C ALA A 351 12.38 0.31 7.44
N GLY A 352 13.06 1.44 7.60
CA GLY A 352 12.70 2.51 8.52
C GLY A 352 13.06 2.24 9.99
N LYS A 353 12.72 3.21 10.86
CA LYS A 353 13.04 3.19 12.30
C LYS A 353 12.35 2.02 13.01
N TYR A 354 11.15 1.66 12.55
CA TYR A 354 10.29 0.67 13.20
C TYR A 354 10.23 -0.68 12.46
N LYS A 355 11.34 -1.07 11.81
CA LYS A 355 11.56 -2.44 11.31
C LYS A 355 10.44 -2.95 10.40
N GLY A 356 10.03 -2.15 9.43
CA GLY A 356 8.96 -2.50 8.49
C GLY A 356 7.57 -2.01 8.91
N ILE A 357 7.45 -1.39 10.09
CA ILE A 357 6.22 -0.76 10.57
C ILE A 357 6.23 0.74 10.28
N TRP A 358 5.06 1.26 9.89
CA TRP A 358 4.77 2.67 9.74
C TRP A 358 3.69 3.09 10.74
N TYR A 359 3.74 4.35 11.17
CA TYR A 359 2.69 5.01 11.94
C TYR A 359 2.07 6.09 11.07
N ALA A 360 0.80 5.92 10.71
CA ALA A 360 0.06 6.84 9.87
C ALA A 360 -0.97 7.60 10.70
N SER A 361 -0.88 8.94 10.74
CA SER A 361 -1.80 9.76 11.53
C SER A 361 -3.24 9.64 11.03
N ASP A 362 -4.22 9.93 11.90
CA ASP A 362 -5.63 10.03 11.50
C ASP A 362 -5.78 10.95 10.26
N ALA A 363 -5.13 12.11 10.27
CA ALA A 363 -5.21 13.08 9.18
C ALA A 363 -4.66 12.52 7.86
N PHE A 364 -3.54 11.79 7.89
CA PHE A 364 -2.98 11.14 6.71
C PHE A 364 -3.93 10.06 6.17
N VAL A 365 -4.38 9.14 7.03
CA VAL A 365 -5.26 8.04 6.62
C VAL A 365 -6.58 8.59 6.05
N ARG A 366 -7.20 9.55 6.73
CA ARG A 366 -8.43 10.22 6.28
C ARG A 366 -8.27 10.87 4.90
N TYR A 367 -7.14 11.52 4.67
CA TYR A 367 -6.92 12.28 3.44
C TYR A 367 -6.46 11.41 2.25
N LYS A 368 -5.60 10.40 2.50
CA LYS A 368 -4.82 9.70 1.45
C LYS A 368 -5.27 8.28 1.15
N THR A 369 -6.12 7.67 1.97
CA THR A 369 -6.72 6.36 1.67
C THR A 369 -7.43 6.40 0.31
N LEU A 370 -7.33 5.37 -0.53
CA LEU A 370 -8.23 5.17 -1.67
C LEU A 370 -9.35 4.20 -1.30
N ASN A 371 -8.99 3.06 -0.73
CA ASN A 371 -9.92 2.04 -0.29
C ASN A 371 -9.36 1.20 0.85
N ILE A 372 -10.25 0.46 1.51
CA ILE A 372 -9.88 -0.62 2.43
C ILE A 372 -10.64 -1.89 2.07
N VAL A 373 -10.04 -3.04 2.38
CA VAL A 373 -10.75 -4.32 2.43
C VAL A 373 -10.73 -4.84 3.85
N VAL A 374 -11.92 -5.19 4.35
CA VAL A 374 -12.13 -5.63 5.72
C VAL A 374 -13.18 -6.74 5.76
N HIS A 375 -13.10 -7.61 6.78
CA HIS A 375 -14.16 -8.58 7.05
C HIS A 375 -15.48 -7.86 7.37
N LYS A 376 -16.61 -8.38 6.87
CA LYS A 376 -17.94 -7.78 7.06
C LYS A 376 -18.27 -7.59 8.53
N ASP A 377 -17.90 -8.51 9.40
CA ASP A 377 -18.15 -8.41 10.85
C ASP A 377 -17.38 -7.32 11.58
N ALA A 378 -16.36 -6.71 10.94
CA ALA A 378 -15.72 -5.52 11.46
C ALA A 378 -16.56 -4.25 11.27
N LEU A 379 -17.62 -4.29 10.45
CA LEU A 379 -18.48 -3.13 10.19
C LEU A 379 -19.42 -2.86 11.38
N PRO A 380 -19.53 -1.60 11.84
CA PRO A 380 -20.59 -1.20 12.77
C PRO A 380 -21.98 -1.57 12.23
N ASN A 381 -22.88 -2.01 13.12
CA ASN A 381 -24.20 -2.53 12.74
C ASN A 381 -25.06 -1.52 11.96
N ASP A 382 -24.97 -0.23 12.29
CA ASP A 382 -25.71 0.82 11.58
C ASP A 382 -25.16 1.04 10.17
N ILE A 383 -23.83 0.96 9.99
CA ILE A 383 -23.17 1.02 8.67
C ILE A 383 -23.51 -0.21 7.83
N LYS A 384 -23.45 -1.43 8.40
CA LYS A 384 -23.91 -2.67 7.71
C LYS A 384 -25.32 -2.48 7.14
N LYS A 385 -26.23 -1.95 7.96
CA LYS A 385 -27.62 -1.71 7.57
C LYS A 385 -27.74 -0.67 6.45
N LYS A 386 -27.00 0.45 6.53
CA LYS A 386 -26.99 1.48 5.47
C LYS A 386 -26.49 0.94 4.13
N LEU A 387 -25.49 0.05 4.16
CA LEU A 387 -24.92 -0.60 2.97
C LEU A 387 -25.73 -1.80 2.46
N GLY A 388 -26.74 -2.26 3.21
CA GLY A 388 -27.52 -3.45 2.85
C GLY A 388 -26.74 -4.76 2.94
N ILE A 389 -25.65 -4.79 3.70
CA ILE A 389 -24.83 -5.99 3.94
C ILE A 389 -25.52 -6.81 5.04
N ARG A 390 -25.76 -8.09 4.75
CA ARG A 390 -26.40 -9.04 5.68
C ARG A 390 -25.40 -9.69 6.60
#